data_AF-A0A7C7IT46-F1
#
_entry.id   AF-A0A7C7IT46-F1
#
_cell.length_a   1.000
_cell.length_b   1.000
_cell.length_c   1.000
_cell.angle_alpha   90.00
_cell.angle_beta   90.00
_cell.angle_gamma   90.00
#
_symmetry.space_group_name_H-M   'P 1'
#
loop_
_entity.id
_entity.type
_entity.pdbx_description
1 polymer ?
#
loop_
_entity_poly.entity_id
_entity_poly.type
_entity_poly.pdbx_seq_one_letter_code
_entity_poly.pdbx_strand_id
1 'polypeptide(L)' 'MGYFFKENDADAHHNLGNVYYDLKQYQDAIASFKEVIRIRPDDSYAYVGIGRSYTKLGQYQEAIAFLKRKRKNIKPGRI' A
#
# COMPACT_ATOMS: atom_id res chain seq x y z
N MET A 1 -7.59 -10.88 -22.49
CA MET A 1 -8.76 -10.21 -21.88
C MET A 1 -8.78 -10.28 -20.32
N GLY A 2 -7.65 -10.43 -19.62
CA GLY A 2 -7.65 -10.66 -18.16
C GLY A 2 -6.98 -9.59 -17.28
N TYR A 3 -6.37 -8.57 -17.89
CA TYR A 3 -5.62 -7.54 -17.16
C TYR A 3 -6.51 -6.45 -16.56
N PHE A 4 -7.62 -6.11 -17.23
CA PHE A 4 -8.57 -5.08 -16.78
C PHE A 4 -9.25 -5.40 -15.44
N PHE A 5 -9.57 -6.67 -15.17
CA PHE A 5 -10.23 -7.06 -13.93
C PHE A 5 -9.31 -6.91 -12.71
N LYS A 6 -8.03 -7.29 -12.85
CA LYS A 6 -7.05 -7.12 -11.76
C LYS A 6 -6.75 -5.65 -11.49
N GLU A 7 -6.68 -4.82 -12.52
CA GLU A 7 -6.48 -3.38 -12.30
C GLU A 7 -7.67 -2.73 -11.58
N ASN A 8 -8.91 -3.10 -11.92
CA ASN A 8 -10.08 -2.63 -11.17
C ASN A 8 -10.06 -3.10 -9.71
N ASP A 9 -9.55 -4.29 -9.41
CA ASP A 9 -9.38 -4.76 -8.02
C ASP A 9 -8.41 -3.86 -7.24
N ALA A 10 -7.32 -3.39 -7.87
CA ALA A 10 -6.39 -2.46 -7.22
C ALA A 10 -7.08 -1.13 -6.86
N ASP A 11 -7.90 -0.58 -7.75
CA ASP A 11 -8.64 0.65 -7.47
C ASP A 11 -9.71 0.45 -6.37
N ALA A 12 -10.37 -0.71 -6.37
CA ALA A 12 -11.32 -1.08 -5.31
C ALA A 12 -10.63 -1.20 -3.94
N HIS A 13 -9.48 -1.89 -3.88
CA HIS A 13 -8.69 -1.99 -2.66
C HIS A 13 -8.12 -0.65 -2.20
N HIS A 14 -7.74 0.23 -3.11
CA HIS A 14 -7.28 1.57 -2.77
C HIS A 14 -8.40 2.39 -2.10
N ASN A 15 -9.59 2.39 -2.70
CA ASN A 15 -10.76 3.06 -2.14
C ASN A 15 -11.17 2.47 -0.78
N LEU A 16 -11.17 1.14 -0.66
CA LEU A 16 -11.43 0.45 0.60
C LEU A 16 -10.41 0.82 1.68
N GLY A 17 -9.13 0.92 1.32
CA GLY A 17 -8.06 1.39 2.20
C GLY A 17 -8.30 2.81 2.71
N ASN A 18 -8.76 3.72 1.86
CA ASN A 18 -9.13 5.08 2.26
C ASN A 18 -10.32 5.09 3.21
N VAL A 19 -11.37 4.31 2.93
CA VAL A 19 -12.54 4.21 3.83
C VAL A 19 -12.12 3.70 5.20
N TYR A 20 -11.31 2.64 5.28
CA TYR A 20 -10.79 2.15 6.55
C TYR A 20 -9.92 3.20 7.28
N TYR A 21 -9.12 3.96 6.53
CA TYR A 21 -8.31 5.04 7.11
C TYR A 21 -9.19 6.13 7.72
N ASP A 22 -10.25 6.54 7.04
CA ASP A 22 -11.20 7.55 7.52
C ASP A 22 -12.00 7.03 8.73
N LEU A 23 -12.31 5.73 8.77
CA LEU A 23 -12.88 5.05 9.93
C LEU A 23 -11.87 4.83 11.08
N LYS A 24 -10.62 5.28 10.94
CA LYS A 24 -9.51 5.08 11.88
C LYS A 24 -9.13 3.61 12.11
N GLN A 25 -9.59 2.72 11.22
CA GLN A 25 -9.24 1.31 11.18
C GLN A 25 -7.93 1.13 10.41
N TYR A 26 -6.85 1.67 10.97
CA TYR A 26 -5.59 1.80 10.26
C TYR A 26 -4.93 0.46 9.91
N GLN A 27 -5.16 -0.60 10.69
CA GLN A 27 -4.66 -1.94 10.39
C GLN A 27 -5.32 -2.53 9.14
N ASP A 28 -6.65 -2.39 9.03
CA ASP A 28 -7.41 -2.82 7.85
C ASP A 28 -7.06 -1.97 6.62
N ALA A 29 -6.85 -0.66 6.81
CA ALA A 29 -6.35 0.22 5.75
C ALA A 29 -5.00 -0.27 5.20
N ILE A 30 -4.07 -0.67 6.08
CA ILE A 30 -2.76 -1.23 5.67
C ILE A 30 -2.96 -2.53 4.88
N ALA A 31 -3.86 -3.41 5.30
CA ALA A 31 -4.14 -4.66 4.59
C ALA A 31 -4.66 -4.38 3.17
N SER A 32 -5.61 -3.47 3.02
CA SER A 32 -6.15 -3.07 1.73
C SER A 32 -5.08 -2.46 0.82
N PHE A 33 -4.27 -1.52 1.31
CA PHE A 33 -3.19 -0.95 0.50
C PHE A 33 -2.07 -1.94 0.15
N LYS A 34 -1.82 -2.96 0.99
CA LYS A 34 -0.87 -4.04 0.65
C LYS A 34 -1.36 -4.86 -0.53
N GLU A 35 -2.67 -5.03 -0.66
CA GLU A 35 -3.27 -5.73 -1.80
C GLU A 35 -3.14 -4.91 -3.09
N VAL A 36 -3.31 -3.57 -3.01
CA VAL A 36 -2.98 -2.68 -4.13
C VAL A 36 -1.53 -2.89 -4.58
N ILE A 37 -0.58 -2.94 -3.64
CA ILE A 37 0.85 -3.18 -3.95
C ILE A 37 1.09 -4.58 -4.53
N ARG A 38 0.29 -5.58 -4.17
CA ARG A 38 0.39 -6.93 -4.74
C ARG A 38 0.02 -6.94 -6.22
N ILE A 39 -0.94 -6.09 -6.61
CA ILE A 39 -1.44 -5.97 -7.98
C ILE A 39 -0.61 -4.97 -8.80
N ARG A 40 -0.37 -3.77 -8.24
CA ARG A 40 0.41 -2.65 -8.79
C ARG A 40 1.59 -2.34 -7.86
N PRO A 41 2.73 -3.04 -8.02
CA PRO A 41 3.86 -2.91 -7.11
C PRO A 41 4.52 -1.53 -7.10
N ASP A 42 4.24 -0.69 -8.09
CA ASP A 42 4.74 0.67 -8.31
C ASP A 42 3.74 1.76 -7.90
N ASP A 43 2.57 1.39 -7.37
CA ASP A 43 1.56 2.36 -6.93
C ASP A 43 2.05 3.19 -5.73
N SER A 44 2.43 4.43 -6.00
CA SER A 44 2.93 5.36 -4.98
C SER A 44 1.88 5.73 -3.93
N TYR A 45 0.59 5.76 -4.31
CA TYR A 45 -0.48 6.15 -3.41
C TYR A 45 -0.72 5.07 -2.34
N ALA A 46 -0.63 3.80 -2.70
CA ALA A 46 -0.71 2.70 -1.76
C ALA A 46 0.41 2.74 -0.70
N TYR A 47 1.65 3.06 -1.10
CA TYR A 47 2.75 3.24 -0.13
C TYR A 47 2.52 4.42 0.81
N VAL A 48 2.03 5.54 0.28
CA VAL A 48 1.66 6.71 1.09
C VAL A 48 0.55 6.36 2.07
N GLY A 49 -0.48 5.65 1.62
CA GLY A 49 -1.58 5.14 2.45
C GLY A 49 -1.08 4.29 3.62
N ILE A 50 -0.20 3.32 3.34
CA ILE A 50 0.42 2.47 4.38
C ILE A 50 1.24 3.32 5.37
N GLY A 51 2.07 4.24 4.87
CA GLY A 51 2.91 5.10 5.72
C GLY A 51 2.07 6.00 6.63
N ARG A 52 0.99 6.58 6.12
CA ARG A 52 0.02 7.36 6.91
C ARG A 52 -0.67 6.49 7.96
N SER A 53 -1.14 5.31 7.59
CA SER A 53 -1.79 4.37 8.52
C SER A 53 -0.86 3.93 9.66
N TYR A 54 0.39 3.58 9.36
CA TYR A 54 1.37 3.24 10.40
C TYR A 54 1.70 4.44 11.30
N THR A 55 1.81 5.64 10.73
CA THR A 55 2.01 6.88 11.49
C THR A 55 0.87 7.10 12.48
N LYS A 56 -0.38 6.85 12.07
CA LYS A 56 -1.56 6.96 12.94
C LYS A 56 -1.62 5.90 14.03
N LEU A 57 -1.02 4.72 13.80
CA LEU A 57 -0.86 3.67 14.80
C LEU A 57 0.33 3.89 15.75
N GLY A 58 1.19 4.89 15.48
CA GLY A 58 2.45 5.07 16.21
C GLY A 58 3.51 4.00 15.91
N GLN A 59 3.27 3.14 14.90
CA GLN A 59 4.10 2.01 14.50
C GLN A 59 5.13 2.43 13.43
N TYR A 60 5.95 3.42 13.77
CA TYR A 60 6.91 4.03 12.85
C TYR A 60 8.00 3.04 12.41
N GLN A 61 8.40 2.12 13.29
CA GLN A 61 9.47 1.16 13.02
C GLN A 61 9.04 0.15 11.96
N GLU A 62 7.80 -0.32 12.03
CA GLU A 62 7.16 -1.21 11.07
C GLU A 62 6.99 -0.52 9.71
N ALA A 63 6.57 0.76 9.71
CA ALA A 63 6.49 1.57 8.50
C ALA A 63 7.84 1.64 7.79
N ILE A 64 8.89 1.97 8.54
CA ILE A 64 10.26 2.09 8.02
C ILE A 64 10.75 0.73 7.51
N ALA A 65 10.50 -0.35 8.25
CA ALA A 65 10.89 -1.70 7.83
C ALA A 65 10.18 -2.11 6.53
N PHE A 66 8.89 -1.80 6.40
CA PHE A 66 8.10 -2.08 5.19
C PHE A 66 8.62 -1.29 3.98
N LEU A 67 8.79 0.03 4.12
CA LEU A 67 9.31 0.89 3.06
C LEU A 67 10.76 0.54 2.68
N LYS A 68 11.62 0.19 3.65
CA LYS A 68 12.99 -0.25 3.38
C LYS A 68 13.05 -1.59 2.65
N ARG A 69 12.18 -2.54 3.01
CA ARG A 69 12.07 -3.82 2.28
C ARG A 69 11.68 -3.58 0.83
N LYS A 70 10.73 -2.67 0.58
CA LYS A 70 10.40 -2.30 -0.80
C LYS A 70 11.59 -1.67 -1.52
N ARG A 71 12.30 -0.71 -0.92
CA ARG A 71 13.50 -0.11 -1.54
C ARG A 71 14.57 -1.14 -1.91
N LYS A 72 14.71 -2.23 -1.16
CA LYS A 72 15.62 -3.34 -1.53
C LYS A 72 15.11 -4.20 -2.69
N ASN A 73 13.79 -4.37 -2.81
CA ASN A 73 13.16 -5.13 -3.90
C ASN A 73 12.95 -4.30 -5.17
N ILE A 74 12.90 -2.97 -5.05
CA ILE A 74 13.15 -2.04 -6.16
C ILE A 74 14.67 -2.00 -6.31
N LYS A 75 15.25 -3.06 -6.89
CA LYS A 75 16.62 -2.95 -7.39
C LYS A 75 16.67 -1.68 -8.26
N PRO A 76 17.64 -0.78 -8.05
CA PRO A 76 17.78 0.39 -8.89
C PRO A 76 17.83 -0.10 -10.34
N GLY A 77 16.83 0.31 -11.12
CA GLY A 77 16.89 0.20 -12.56
C GLY A 77 18.24 0.76 -12.97
N ARG A 78 19.03 -0.11 -13.58
CA ARG A 78 20.40 0.14 -14.02
C ARG A 78 20.46 1.45 -14.81
N ILE A 79 21.54 2.19 -14.58
CA ILE A 79 22.17 3.10 -15.55
C ILE A 79 22.14 2.54 -16.97
#